data_AF-A0A1G3I107-F1
#
_entry.id   AF-A0A1G3I107-F1
#
_cell.length_a   1.000
_cell.length_b   1.000
_cell.length_c   1.000
_cell.angle_alpha   90.00
_cell.angle_beta   90.00
_cell.angle_gamma   90.00
#
_symmetry.space_group_name_H-M   'P 1'
#
loop_
_entity.id
_entity.type
_entity.pdbx_description
1 polymer ?
#
loop_
_entity_poly.entity_id
_entity_poly.type
_entity_poly.pdbx_seq_one_letter_code
_entity_poly.pdbx_strand_id
1 'polypeptide(L)'
;MPPVSGNQYIVNIILDEKTSGSRAAHVEHERKVAIYDLLEENAFAPVGYDSGPYVLRLGIEDNRLVFDIRTETDRPVDKFTLPVNSFRKIVKDYFMICENYFAAIKTAPPSKIEALDMGRRGLHNEGSDILRERLDGKVVVDR
;
A
#
# COMPACT_ATOMS: atom_id res chain seq x y z
N MET A 1 11.03 8.22 19.42
CA MET A 1 9.66 8.15 18.88
C MET A 1 8.71 8.02 20.05
N PRO A 2 7.61 8.78 20.11
CA PRO A 2 6.58 8.52 21.11
C PRO A 2 6.02 7.10 20.91
N PRO A 3 5.62 6.40 21.97
CA PRO A 3 5.04 5.07 21.85
C PRO A 3 3.74 5.15 21.06
N VAL A 4 3.59 4.28 20.06
CA VAL A 4 2.31 4.04 19.39
C VAL A 4 1.36 3.53 20.46
N SER A 5 0.32 4.30 20.79
CA SER A 5 -0.73 3.84 21.70
C SER A 5 -1.31 2.54 21.14
N GLY A 6 -1.64 1.55 21.97
CA GLY A 6 -2.14 0.23 21.52
C GLY A 6 -3.44 0.25 20.70
N ASN A 7 -3.97 1.43 20.36
CA ASN A 7 -5.17 1.66 19.57
C ASN A 7 -4.91 2.41 18.24
N GLN A 8 -3.65 2.57 17.80
CA GLN A 8 -3.28 3.29 16.57
C GLN A 8 -2.97 2.34 15.42
N TYR A 9 -4.02 1.92 14.72
CA TYR A 9 -3.96 1.01 13.58
C TYR A 9 -5.11 1.31 12.61
N ILE A 10 -5.00 0.82 11.39
CA ILE A 10 -6.02 0.82 10.37
C ILE A 10 -6.92 -0.40 10.58
N VAL A 11 -8.23 -0.18 10.70
CA VAL A 11 -9.24 -1.24 10.78
C VAL A 11 -9.93 -1.51 9.44
N ASN A 12 -9.86 -0.54 8.50
CA ASN A 12 -10.45 -0.70 7.18
C ASN A 12 -9.72 0.15 6.13
N ILE A 13 -9.56 -0.39 4.93
CA ILE A 13 -9.00 0.31 3.77
C ILE A 13 -10.04 0.36 2.66
N ILE A 14 -10.32 1.56 2.16
CA ILE A 14 -11.23 1.81 1.05
C ILE A 14 -10.41 2.36 -0.11
N LEU A 15 -10.49 1.72 -1.27
CA LEU A 15 -9.84 2.21 -2.49
C LEU A 15 -10.89 2.91 -3.37
N ASP A 16 -10.66 4.18 -3.70
CA ASP A 16 -11.52 4.93 -4.63
C ASP A 16 -11.28 4.41 -6.05
N GLU A 17 -12.29 3.75 -6.62
CA GLU A 17 -12.16 2.97 -7.86
C GLU A 17 -12.46 3.79 -9.13
N LYS A 18 -12.43 5.13 -9.07
CA LYS A 18 -12.76 6.02 -10.20
C LYS A 18 -12.08 5.68 -11.54
N THR A 19 -10.97 4.94 -11.53
CA THR A 19 -10.21 4.54 -12.73
C THR A 19 -10.13 3.03 -13.00
N SER A 20 -11.00 2.20 -12.40
CA SER A 20 -10.87 0.75 -12.52
C SER A 20 -11.86 0.13 -13.51
N GLY A 21 -11.38 -0.19 -14.72
CA GLY A 21 -12.04 -1.21 -15.54
C GLY A 21 -12.10 -2.55 -14.79
N SER A 22 -12.96 -3.47 -15.24
CA SER A 22 -13.07 -4.81 -14.66
C SER A 22 -11.69 -5.47 -14.56
N ARG A 23 -11.19 -5.64 -13.32
CA ARG A 23 -9.95 -6.38 -13.07
C ARG A 23 -10.21 -7.87 -13.22
N ALA A 24 -9.23 -8.60 -13.73
CA ALA A 24 -9.29 -10.05 -13.73
C ALA A 24 -9.44 -10.58 -12.30
N ALA A 25 -10.22 -11.65 -12.10
CA ALA A 25 -10.56 -12.17 -10.77
C ALA A 25 -9.34 -12.49 -9.88
N HIS A 26 -8.23 -12.93 -10.49
CA HIS A 26 -6.99 -13.21 -9.74
C HIS A 26 -6.35 -11.94 -9.16
N VAL A 27 -6.41 -10.81 -9.88
CA VAL A 27 -5.88 -9.51 -9.39
C VAL A 27 -6.71 -9.03 -8.21
N GLU A 28 -8.02 -9.20 -8.29
CA GLU A 28 -8.92 -8.85 -7.19
C GLU A 28 -8.68 -9.71 -5.95
N HIS A 29 -8.40 -11.00 -6.16
CA HIS A 29 -8.05 -11.91 -5.07
C HIS A 29 -6.72 -11.52 -4.40
N GLU A 30 -5.64 -11.33 -5.17
CA GLU A 30 -4.35 -10.88 -4.65
C GLU A 30 -4.47 -9.55 -3.89
N ARG A 31 -5.28 -8.62 -4.40
CA ARG A 31 -5.57 -7.35 -3.72
C ARG A 31 -6.22 -7.56 -2.36
N LYS A 32 -7.24 -8.42 -2.28
CA LYS A 32 -7.93 -8.70 -1.02
C LYS A 32 -7.02 -9.36 -0.01
N VAL A 33 -6.17 -10.31 -0.45
CA VAL A 33 -5.16 -10.94 0.41
C VAL A 33 -4.19 -9.89 0.95
N ALA A 34 -3.64 -9.04 0.08
CA ALA A 34 -2.72 -7.99 0.50
C ALA A 34 -3.35 -6.97 1.48
N ILE A 35 -4.61 -6.61 1.29
CA ILE A 35 -5.33 -5.74 2.24
C ILE A 35 -5.57 -6.46 3.56
N TYR A 36 -5.96 -7.73 3.53
CA TYR A 36 -6.19 -8.52 4.73
C TYR A 36 -4.92 -8.62 5.58
N ASP A 37 -3.80 -9.00 4.95
CA ASP A 37 -2.50 -9.12 5.61
C ASP A 37 -2.06 -7.78 6.24
N LEU A 38 -2.29 -6.66 5.53
CA LEU A 38 -2.01 -5.33 6.05
C LEU A 38 -2.89 -4.97 7.26
N LEU A 39 -4.15 -5.40 7.29
CA LEU A 39 -5.05 -5.07 8.40
C LEU A 39 -4.79 -5.88 9.67
N GLU A 40 -4.20 -7.08 9.57
CA GLU A 40 -3.91 -7.94 10.73
C GLU A 40 -2.82 -7.37 11.65
N GLU A 41 -1.71 -6.86 11.09
CA GLU A 41 -0.53 -6.45 11.87
C GLU A 41 0.05 -5.08 11.47
N ASN A 42 -0.79 -4.06 11.23
CA ASN A 42 -0.28 -2.70 10.96
C ASN A 42 -0.16 -1.83 12.21
N ALA A 43 0.77 -0.87 12.15
CA ALA A 43 0.79 0.29 13.03
C ALA A 43 0.58 1.56 12.21
N PHE A 44 -0.37 2.40 12.61
CA PHE A 44 -0.71 3.61 11.86
C PHE A 44 -1.07 4.75 12.82
N ALA A 45 -0.17 5.71 12.95
CA ALA A 45 -0.27 6.81 13.90
C ALA A 45 -0.16 8.17 13.19
N PRO A 46 -1.29 8.79 12.81
CA PRO A 46 -1.33 10.16 12.31
C PRO A 46 -0.77 11.14 13.33
N VAL A 47 0.04 12.10 12.88
CA VAL A 47 0.64 13.12 13.74
C VAL A 47 -0.45 14.01 14.33
N GLY A 48 -0.40 14.23 15.64
CA GLY A 48 -1.38 15.06 16.37
C GLY A 48 -2.63 14.30 16.84
N TYR A 49 -2.69 12.98 16.62
CA TYR A 49 -3.76 12.11 17.08
C TYR A 49 -3.19 10.98 17.93
N ASP A 50 -3.84 10.67 19.06
CA ASP A 50 -3.36 9.71 20.06
C ASP A 50 -4.23 8.45 20.17
N SER A 51 -5.35 8.40 19.43
CA SER A 51 -6.33 7.32 19.48
C SER A 51 -6.93 7.00 18.10
N GLY A 52 -6.78 5.75 17.66
CA GLY A 52 -7.54 5.14 16.58
C GLY A 52 -8.65 4.21 17.14
N PRO A 53 -9.11 3.19 16.37
CA PRO A 53 -8.63 2.81 15.04
C PRO A 53 -9.05 3.77 13.92
N TYR A 54 -8.39 3.64 12.77
CA TYR A 54 -8.60 4.49 11.61
C TYR A 54 -9.17 3.72 10.41
N VAL A 55 -9.98 4.42 9.63
CA VAL A 55 -10.37 4.03 8.27
C VAL A 55 -9.53 4.84 7.30
N LEU A 56 -8.76 4.15 6.46
CA LEU A 56 -7.93 4.76 5.44
C LEU A 56 -8.63 4.69 4.08
N ARG A 57 -8.93 5.84 3.48
CA ARG A 57 -9.44 5.94 2.13
C ARG A 57 -8.32 6.40 1.20
N LEU A 58 -7.98 5.56 0.21
CA LEU A 58 -6.94 5.84 -0.78
C LEU A 58 -7.57 6.09 -2.15
N GLY A 59 -7.11 7.11 -2.85
CA GLY A 59 -7.59 7.42 -4.19
C GLY A 59 -6.53 8.07 -5.06
N ILE A 60 -6.79 8.21 -6.35
CA ILE A 60 -5.92 8.93 -7.28
C ILE A 60 -6.68 10.11 -7.85
N GLU A 61 -6.17 11.33 -7.63
CA GLU A 61 -6.72 12.58 -8.17
C GLU A 61 -5.55 13.42 -8.70
N ASP A 62 -5.64 13.92 -9.93
CA ASP A 62 -4.64 14.78 -10.58
C ASP A 62 -3.19 14.26 -10.46
N ASN A 63 -2.98 12.95 -10.69
CA ASN A 63 -1.68 12.28 -10.56
C ASN A 63 -1.07 12.37 -9.14
N ARG A 64 -1.94 12.44 -8.12
CA ARG A 64 -1.60 12.40 -6.70
C ARG A 64 -2.36 11.27 -6.00
N LEU A 65 -1.67 10.58 -5.11
CA LEU A 65 -2.24 9.58 -4.22
C LEU A 65 -2.84 10.31 -3.02
N VAL A 66 -4.16 10.26 -2.92
CA VAL A 66 -4.94 10.86 -1.84
C VAL A 66 -4.97 9.90 -0.65
N PHE A 67 -4.64 10.42 0.53
CA PHE A 67 -4.86 9.79 1.83
C PHE A 67 -5.97 10.58 2.53
N ASP A 68 -7.12 9.96 2.73
CA ASP A 68 -8.21 10.48 3.57
C ASP A 68 -8.36 9.54 4.78
N ILE A 69 -7.90 10.02 5.93
CA ILE A 69 -7.83 9.29 7.19
C ILE A 69 -9.03 9.69 8.03
N ARG A 70 -9.79 8.70 8.50
CA ARG A 70 -11.04 8.92 9.24
C ARG A 70 -11.12 8.02 10.45
N THR A 71 -11.98 8.37 11.39
CA THR A 71 -12.35 7.47 12.50
C THR A 71 -13.29 6.37 12.00
N GLU A 72 -13.50 5.32 12.80
CA GLU A 72 -14.55 4.30 12.53
C GLU A 72 -15.96 4.89 12.38
N THR A 73 -16.24 6.01 13.07
CA THR A 73 -17.52 6.72 12.99
C THR A 73 -17.59 7.72 11.83
N ASP A 74 -16.68 7.57 10.87
CA ASP A 74 -16.55 8.37 9.65
C ASP A 74 -16.25 9.87 9.87
N ARG A 75 -15.62 10.22 10.99
CA ARG A 75 -15.18 11.60 11.24
C ARG A 75 -13.81 11.86 10.59
N PRO A 76 -13.61 12.99 9.89
CA PRO A 76 -12.30 13.33 9.33
C PRO A 76 -11.24 13.45 10.43
N VAL A 77 -10.09 12.81 10.20
CA VAL A 77 -8.88 12.94 11.04
C VAL A 77 -7.88 13.81 10.30
N ASP A 78 -7.40 13.36 9.14
CA ASP A 78 -6.47 14.13 8.31
C ASP A 78 -6.67 13.77 6.83
N LYS A 79 -6.31 14.68 5.94
CA LYS A 79 -6.36 14.46 4.50
C LYS A 79 -5.20 15.15 3.80
N PHE A 80 -4.37 14.36 3.12
CA PHE A 80 -3.22 14.86 2.38
C PHE A 80 -3.01 14.09 1.08
N THR A 81 -2.07 14.55 0.26
CA THR A 81 -1.77 13.93 -1.03
C THR A 81 -0.28 13.78 -1.28
N LEU A 82 0.12 12.64 -1.85
CA LEU A 82 1.50 12.35 -2.24
C LEU A 82 1.62 12.38 -3.78
N PRO A 83 2.71 12.92 -4.35
CA PRO A 83 2.93 12.86 -5.80
C PRO A 83 3.14 11.41 -6.27
N VAL A 84 2.29 10.90 -7.18
CA VAL A 84 2.41 9.54 -7.75
C VAL A 84 3.73 9.35 -8.50
N ASN A 85 4.27 10.43 -9.06
CA ASN A 85 5.56 10.42 -9.76
C ASN A 85 6.71 9.83 -8.92
N SER A 86 6.65 9.94 -7.59
CA SER A 86 7.64 9.34 -6.69
C SER A 86 7.70 7.81 -6.78
N PHE A 87 6.59 7.18 -7.17
CA PHE A 87 6.44 5.72 -7.26
C PHE A 87 6.50 5.21 -8.70
N ARG A 88 6.59 6.09 -9.71
CA ARG A 88 6.47 5.70 -11.14
C ARG A 88 7.49 4.64 -11.53
N LYS A 89 8.74 4.75 -11.08
CA LYS A 89 9.80 3.78 -11.39
C LYS A 89 9.47 2.41 -10.80
N ILE A 90 9.12 2.36 -9.51
CA ILE A 90 8.80 1.12 -8.81
C ILE A 90 7.59 0.43 -9.43
N VAL A 91 6.53 1.19 -9.71
CA VAL A 91 5.33 0.66 -10.37
C VAL A 91 5.66 0.08 -11.74
N LYS A 92 6.46 0.79 -12.55
CA LYS A 92 6.89 0.31 -13.87
C LYS A 92 7.71 -0.98 -13.76
N ASP A 93 8.71 -1.01 -12.89
CA ASP A 93 9.59 -2.17 -12.73
C ASP A 93 8.81 -3.37 -12.17
N TYR A 94 7.82 -3.13 -11.30
CA TYR A 94 6.92 -4.16 -10.78
C TYR A 94 6.09 -4.80 -11.88
N PHE A 95 5.49 -3.98 -12.75
CA PHE A 95 4.76 -4.50 -13.92
C PHE A 95 5.65 -5.38 -14.80
N MET A 96 6.90 -4.97 -15.06
CA MET A 96 7.85 -5.79 -15.82
C MET A 96 8.18 -7.11 -15.13
N ILE A 97 8.34 -7.14 -13.80
CA ILE A 97 8.55 -8.40 -13.06
C ILE A 97 7.32 -9.30 -13.16
N CYS A 98 6.11 -8.76 -13.00
CA CYS A 98 4.87 -9.53 -13.12
C CYS A 98 4.70 -10.14 -14.52
N GLU A 99 4.95 -9.38 -15.59
CA GLU A 99 4.90 -9.89 -16.97
C GLU A 99 5.89 -11.06 -17.18
N ASN A 100 7.12 -10.90 -16.69
CA ASN A 100 8.13 -11.95 -16.75
C ASN A 100 7.75 -13.18 -15.90
N TYR A 101 7.12 -12.97 -14.75
CA TYR A 101 6.63 -14.04 -13.87
C TYR A 101 5.55 -14.88 -14.56
N PHE A 102 4.53 -14.25 -15.17
CA PHE A 102 3.48 -14.98 -15.88
C PHE A 102 4.01 -15.78 -17.08
N ALA A 103 5.02 -15.25 -17.77
CA ALA A 103 5.70 -15.98 -18.84
C ALA A 103 6.55 -17.16 -18.29
N ALA A 104 7.21 -16.96 -17.15
CA ALA A 104 8.14 -17.91 -16.56
C ALA A 104 7.42 -19.07 -15.83
N ILE A 105 6.36 -18.83 -15.07
CA ILE A 105 5.73 -19.84 -14.19
C ILE A 105 5.28 -21.11 -14.95
N LYS A 106 5.02 -21.00 -16.25
CA LYS A 106 4.56 -22.14 -17.06
C LYS A 106 5.68 -23.09 -17.47
N THR A 107 6.93 -22.64 -17.55
CA THR A 107 8.01 -23.39 -18.23
C THR A 107 9.41 -23.20 -17.64
N ALA A 108 9.61 -22.20 -16.78
CA ALA A 108 10.92 -21.85 -16.25
C ALA A 108 11.37 -22.80 -15.12
N PRO A 109 12.69 -22.98 -14.95
CA PRO A 109 13.22 -23.72 -13.82
C PRO A 109 12.90 -22.99 -12.50
N PRO A 110 12.75 -23.72 -11.38
CA PRO A 110 12.42 -23.14 -10.06
C PRO A 110 13.33 -21.98 -9.65
N SER A 111 14.63 -22.08 -9.91
CA SER A 111 15.61 -21.02 -9.59
C SER A 111 15.33 -19.68 -10.27
N LYS A 112 14.71 -19.69 -11.46
CA LYS A 112 14.31 -18.46 -12.16
C LYS A 112 13.05 -17.85 -11.55
N ILE A 113 12.13 -18.69 -11.06
CA ILE A 113 10.92 -18.24 -10.35
C ILE A 113 11.33 -17.60 -9.02
N GLU A 114 12.21 -18.26 -8.26
CA GLU A 114 12.77 -17.73 -7.01
C GLU A 114 13.47 -16.37 -7.20
N ALA A 115 14.24 -16.22 -8.28
CA ALA A 115 14.90 -14.95 -8.60
C ALA A 115 13.89 -13.82 -8.90
N LEU A 116 12.79 -14.13 -9.58
CA LEU A 116 11.71 -13.17 -9.82
C LEU A 116 10.98 -12.80 -8.52
N ASP A 117 10.73 -13.78 -7.65
CA ASP A 117 10.10 -13.55 -6.34
C ASP A 117 10.97 -12.71 -5.40
N MET A 118 12.30 -12.91 -5.44
CA MET A 118 13.26 -12.05 -4.74
C MET A 118 13.23 -10.63 -5.31
N GLY A 119 13.19 -10.48 -6.64
CA GLY A 119 13.07 -9.17 -7.29
C GLY A 119 11.78 -8.43 -6.92
N ARG A 120 10.64 -9.15 -6.92
CA ARG A 120 9.34 -8.63 -6.48
C ARG A 120 9.39 -8.10 -5.05
N ARG A 121 9.97 -8.87 -4.13
CA ARG A 121 10.16 -8.45 -2.73
C ARG A 121 11.06 -7.23 -2.61
N GLY A 122 12.13 -7.17 -3.39
CA GLY A 122 13.01 -5.99 -3.46
C GLY A 122 12.26 -4.71 -3.82
N LEU A 123 11.42 -4.76 -4.86
CA LEU A 123 10.60 -3.60 -5.27
C LEU A 123 9.56 -3.21 -4.23
N HIS A 124 8.94 -4.19 -3.55
CA HIS A 124 8.02 -3.89 -2.45
C HIS A 124 8.74 -3.16 -1.32
N ASN A 125 9.93 -3.63 -0.89
CA ASN A 125 10.70 -2.99 0.17
C ASN A 125 11.12 -1.56 -0.21
N GLU A 126 11.61 -1.36 -1.44
CA GLU A 126 11.93 -0.02 -1.95
C GLU A 126 10.70 0.89 -1.96
N GLY A 127 9.54 0.35 -2.35
CA GLY A 127 8.26 1.06 -2.35
C GLY A 127 7.83 1.49 -0.95
N SER A 128 7.93 0.57 0.02
CA SER A 128 7.63 0.84 1.43
C SER A 128 8.57 1.90 2.02
N ASP A 129 9.87 1.84 1.71
CA ASP A 129 10.84 2.82 2.19
C ASP A 129 10.54 4.23 1.62
N ILE A 130 10.26 4.35 0.31
CA ILE A 130 9.82 5.63 -0.30
C ILE A 130 8.51 6.12 0.33
N LEU A 131 7.53 5.23 0.52
CA LEU A 131 6.25 5.61 1.12
C LEU A 131 6.46 6.17 2.52
N ARG A 132 7.25 5.51 3.36
CA ARG A 132 7.58 5.97 4.71
C ARG A 132 8.25 7.33 4.71
N GLU A 133 9.21 7.58 3.82
CA GLU A 133 9.85 8.89 3.68
C GLU A 133 8.84 9.99 3.30
N ARG A 134 7.86 9.68 2.44
CA ARG A 134 6.82 10.64 2.05
C ARG A 134 5.78 10.88 3.16
N LEU A 135 5.55 9.88 4.01
CA LEU A 135 4.68 9.96 5.18
C LEU A 135 5.33 10.64 6.38
N ASP A 136 6.65 10.84 6.37
CA ASP A 136 7.34 11.55 7.44
C ASP A 136 6.70 12.92 7.72
N GLY A 137 6.55 13.20 9.02
CA GLY A 137 5.84 14.36 9.55
C GLY A 137 4.30 14.34 9.40
N LYS A 138 3.69 13.29 8.82
CA LYS A 138 2.23 13.16 8.63
C LYS A 138 1.68 11.94 9.36
N VAL A 139 2.28 10.78 9.13
CA VAL A 139 1.86 9.51 9.72
C VAL A 139 3.09 8.67 10.03
N VAL A 140 3.15 8.13 11.25
CA VAL A 140 4.11 7.08 11.61
C VAL A 140 3.49 5.73 11.26
N VAL A 141 4.22 4.94 10.49
CA VAL A 141 3.83 3.60 10.06
C VAL A 141 4.93 2.59 10.39
N ASP A 142 4.55 1.32 10.51
CA ASP A 142 5.48 0.19 10.58
C ASP A 142 6.20 -0.07 9.24
N ARG A 143 7.10 -1.06 9.24
CA ARG A 143 7.93 -1.40 8.08
C ARG A 143 7.41 -2.62 7.34
#